data_AF-A0A1H7JCL4-F1
#
_entry.id   AF-A0A1H7JCL4-F1
#
_cell.length_a   1.000
_cell.length_b   1.000
_cell.length_c   1.000
_cell.angle_alpha   90.00
_cell.angle_beta   90.00
_cell.angle_gamma   90.00
#
_symmetry.space_group_name_H-M   'P 1'
#
loop_
_entity.id
_entity.type
_entity.pdbx_description
1 polymer ?
#
loop_
_entity_poly.entity_id
_entity_poly.type
_entity_poly.pdbx_seq_one_letter_code
_entity_poly.pdbx_strand_id
1 'polypeptide(L)'
;MHPLLAPLCVCALLLPSTLLAAQDPLAKGQGDHVAQVIGWSSDEKRFAVRLYARSQPASPQVDREPEACEGYVNGEGHPFRGSLTVLAYEGGRLLSLFPIQEAGTCTPLTQAQERLNAALKRLEALGIQMGAPAKELLFSPETGGLRVEDGPQAPYTLEYAERLVPQPPKPKQSLQRGVLEQELSVLKGGTRTKVLSRRTPYEYTTAAAGYWRPGLDRLFLSPSGKTLVVMGAERVGNLSGGRKSLRLLGVLVWSGEQLKPL
;
A
#
# COMPACT_ATOMS: atom_id res chain seq x y z
N MET A 1 -23.90 -17.66 49.62
CA MET A 1 -22.60 -18.32 49.38
C MET A 1 -22.28 -18.23 47.90
N HIS A 2 -21.01 -18.02 47.58
CA HIS A 2 -20.51 -17.34 46.39
C HIS A 2 -20.67 -18.08 45.05
N PRO A 3 -20.76 -17.34 43.92
CA PRO A 3 -20.90 -17.87 42.57
C PRO A 3 -19.54 -18.30 42.01
N LEU A 4 -19.49 -19.43 41.30
CA LEU A 4 -18.33 -19.81 40.49
C LEU A 4 -18.61 -19.48 39.02
N LEU A 5 -18.34 -18.23 38.67
CA LEU A 5 -18.13 -17.79 37.30
C LEU A 5 -16.81 -18.38 36.80
N ALA A 6 -16.89 -19.27 35.82
CA ALA A 6 -15.73 -19.71 35.05
C ALA A 6 -15.16 -18.52 34.26
N PRO A 7 -13.86 -18.22 34.34
CA PRO A 7 -13.28 -17.18 33.50
C PRO A 7 -13.10 -17.76 32.10
N LEU A 8 -13.90 -17.26 31.15
CA LEU A 8 -13.57 -17.32 29.73
C LEU A 8 -12.25 -16.56 29.57
N CYS A 9 -11.15 -17.31 29.58
CA CYS A 9 -9.84 -16.82 29.21
C CYS A 9 -9.90 -16.48 27.72
N VAL A 10 -10.18 -15.22 27.42
CA VAL A 10 -10.05 -14.64 26.09
C VAL A 10 -8.56 -14.66 25.77
N CYS A 11 -8.09 -15.77 25.21
CA CYS A 11 -6.87 -15.80 24.43
C CYS A 11 -7.14 -14.97 23.17
N ALA A 12 -7.10 -13.64 23.31
CA ALA A 12 -6.78 -12.74 22.23
C ALA A 12 -5.36 -13.11 21.79
N LEU A 13 -5.27 -14.07 20.88
CA LEU A 13 -4.06 -14.40 20.15
C LEU A 13 -3.60 -13.10 19.48
N LEU A 14 -2.69 -12.40 20.16
CA LEU A 14 -1.84 -11.36 19.59
C LEU A 14 -1.02 -12.06 18.51
N LEU A 15 -1.58 -12.14 17.30
CA LEU A 15 -0.85 -12.55 16.12
C LEU A 15 0.38 -11.63 16.03
N PRO A 16 1.60 -12.19 15.93
CA PRO A 16 2.80 -11.39 15.81
C PRO A 16 2.70 -10.50 14.57
N SER A 17 3.14 -9.25 14.67
CA SER A 17 3.02 -8.22 13.64
C SER A 17 3.60 -8.64 12.27
N THR A 18 4.51 -9.62 12.28
CA THR A 18 5.10 -10.24 11.08
C THR A 18 4.08 -11.06 10.26
N LEU A 19 3.06 -11.65 10.90
CA LEU A 19 1.97 -12.36 10.23
C LEU A 19 0.97 -11.39 9.57
N LEU A 20 0.76 -10.20 10.14
CA LEU A 20 -0.06 -9.14 9.54
C LEU A 20 0.64 -8.51 8.33
N ALA A 21 1.96 -8.37 8.37
CA ALA A 21 2.75 -7.84 7.26
C ALA A 21 2.74 -8.74 6.00
N ALA A 22 2.63 -10.06 6.18
CA ALA A 22 2.65 -11.07 5.11
C ALA A 22 1.28 -11.28 4.41
N GLN A 23 0.19 -10.72 4.95
CA GLN A 23 -1.15 -10.86 4.39
C GLN A 23 -1.61 -9.62 3.61
N ASP A 24 -0.80 -8.57 3.55
CA ASP A 24 -1.14 -7.36 2.80
C ASP A 24 -1.10 -7.67 1.29
N PRO A 25 -2.25 -7.59 0.60
CA PRO A 25 -2.35 -7.88 -0.82
C PRO A 25 -1.47 -6.97 -1.69
N LEU A 26 -1.13 -5.76 -1.21
CA LEU A 26 -0.21 -4.83 -1.88
C LEU A 26 1.26 -5.21 -1.64
N ALA A 27 1.55 -5.98 -0.59
CA ALA A 27 2.87 -6.51 -0.28
C ALA A 27 3.17 -7.84 -0.99
N LYS A 28 2.21 -8.39 -1.75
CA LYS A 28 2.43 -9.59 -2.56
C LYS A 28 3.23 -9.24 -3.81
N GLY A 29 4.50 -9.62 -3.80
CA GLY A 29 5.44 -9.42 -4.90
C GLY A 29 6.78 -8.92 -4.38
N GLN A 30 7.86 -9.25 -5.07
CA GLN A 30 9.20 -8.73 -4.78
C GLN A 30 9.58 -7.83 -5.95
N GLY A 31 9.72 -6.52 -5.75
CA GLY A 31 10.23 -5.62 -6.78
C GLY A 31 9.56 -4.25 -6.82
N ASP A 32 9.80 -3.50 -7.90
CA ASP A 32 9.14 -2.21 -8.12
C ASP A 32 7.67 -2.42 -8.44
N HIS A 33 6.82 -1.91 -7.56
CA HIS A 33 5.38 -1.92 -7.71
C HIS A 33 4.92 -0.65 -8.43
N VAL A 34 4.05 -0.82 -9.42
CA VAL A 34 3.25 0.27 -9.98
C VAL A 34 1.81 0.05 -9.57
N ALA A 35 1.28 0.96 -8.75
CA ALA A 35 -0.13 0.98 -8.39
C ALA A 35 -0.81 2.16 -9.07
N GLN A 36 -2.04 1.96 -9.51
CA GLN A 36 -2.91 3.02 -10.04
C GLN A 36 -4.32 2.82 -9.50
N VAL A 37 -4.95 3.88 -9.01
CA VAL A 37 -6.39 3.82 -8.70
C VAL A 37 -7.17 4.00 -10.00
N ILE A 38 -7.95 2.99 -10.38
CA ILE A 38 -8.56 2.85 -11.72
C ILE A 38 -10.10 2.95 -11.71
N GLY A 39 -10.71 3.12 -10.55
CA GLY A 39 -12.15 3.25 -10.43
C GLY A 39 -12.59 3.63 -9.02
N TRP A 40 -13.79 4.19 -8.92
CA TRP A 40 -14.38 4.72 -7.69
C TRP A 40 -15.87 4.40 -7.62
N SER A 41 -16.40 4.24 -6.41
CA SER A 41 -17.84 4.36 -6.19
C SER A 41 -18.30 5.81 -6.20
N SER A 42 -19.60 6.03 -6.42
CA SER A 42 -20.19 7.38 -6.47
C SER A 42 -20.01 8.20 -5.20
N ASP A 43 -19.92 7.53 -4.05
CA ASP A 43 -19.63 8.14 -2.74
C ASP A 43 -18.13 8.20 -2.42
N GLU A 44 -17.28 7.75 -3.34
CA GLU A 44 -15.82 7.65 -3.24
C GLU A 44 -15.30 6.90 -1.99
N LYS A 45 -16.15 6.10 -1.35
CA LYS A 45 -15.76 5.26 -0.22
C LYS A 45 -15.10 3.97 -0.66
N ARG A 46 -15.44 3.49 -1.86
CA ARG A 46 -14.88 2.30 -2.48
C ARG A 46 -14.06 2.68 -3.70
N PHE A 47 -12.97 1.96 -3.92
CA PHE A 47 -12.07 2.20 -5.04
C PHE A 47 -11.39 0.92 -5.49
N ALA A 48 -10.97 0.91 -6.75
CA ALA A 48 -10.21 -0.19 -7.33
C ALA A 48 -8.76 0.23 -7.61
N VAL A 49 -7.82 -0.63 -7.25
CA VAL A 49 -6.39 -0.45 -7.53
C VAL A 49 -5.96 -1.50 -8.54
N ARG A 50 -5.31 -1.05 -9.62
CA ARG A 50 -4.52 -1.89 -10.51
C ARG A 50 -3.10 -1.95 -9.98
N LEU A 51 -2.63 -3.14 -9.64
CA LEU A 51 -1.29 -3.39 -9.11
C LEU A 51 -0.48 -4.22 -10.11
N TYR A 52 0.62 -3.66 -10.56
CA TYR A 52 1.68 -4.37 -11.26
C TYR A 52 2.79 -4.66 -10.24
N ALA A 53 3.22 -5.91 -10.14
CA ALA A 53 4.38 -6.30 -9.35
C ALA A 53 5.39 -7.04 -10.23
N ARG A 54 6.62 -6.54 -10.32
CA ARG A 54 7.67 -7.20 -11.09
C ARG A 54 7.98 -8.58 -10.50
N SER A 55 8.22 -9.59 -11.33
CA SER A 55 8.73 -10.88 -10.89
C SER A 55 10.25 -10.82 -10.73
N GLN A 56 10.77 -11.17 -9.56
CA GLN A 56 12.21 -11.38 -9.38
C GLN A 56 12.65 -12.74 -9.94
N PRO A 57 13.94 -12.91 -10.27
CA PRO A 57 14.50 -14.21 -10.61
C PRO A 57 14.31 -15.21 -9.45
N ALA A 58 14.05 -16.48 -9.78
CA ALA A 58 13.78 -17.53 -8.80
C ALA A 58 14.97 -17.82 -7.84
N SER A 59 16.18 -17.40 -8.21
CA SER A 59 17.37 -17.44 -7.37
C SER A 59 18.31 -16.29 -7.77
N PRO A 60 19.05 -15.66 -6.82
CA PRO A 60 20.10 -14.69 -7.14
C PRO A 60 21.25 -15.28 -7.97
N GLN A 61 21.29 -16.61 -8.17
CA GLN A 61 22.26 -17.30 -9.03
C GLN A 61 21.73 -17.55 -10.46
N VAL A 62 20.46 -17.23 -10.74
CA VAL A 62 19.86 -17.33 -12.06
C VAL A 62 19.67 -15.91 -12.58
N ASP A 63 20.66 -15.39 -13.31
CA ASP A 63 20.63 -14.05 -13.91
C ASP A 63 19.59 -13.88 -15.04
N ARG A 64 18.84 -14.94 -15.37
CA ARG A 64 17.85 -14.89 -16.42
C ARG A 64 16.58 -14.25 -15.88
N GLU A 65 16.36 -13.00 -16.25
CA GLU A 65 15.10 -12.31 -16.00
C GLU A 65 13.92 -13.15 -16.55
N PRO A 66 12.78 -13.21 -15.84
CA PRO A 66 11.57 -13.82 -16.36
C PRO A 66 11.19 -13.19 -17.71
N GLU A 67 10.81 -14.02 -18.69
CA GLU A 67 10.41 -13.54 -20.00
C GLU A 67 9.14 -12.67 -19.90
N ALA A 68 9.02 -11.68 -20.79
CA ALA A 68 7.81 -10.87 -20.86
C ALA A 68 6.66 -11.73 -21.38
N CYS A 69 5.49 -11.59 -20.77
CA CYS A 69 4.32 -12.29 -21.26
C CYS A 69 3.81 -11.60 -22.52
N GLU A 70 3.70 -12.36 -23.60
CA GLU A 70 3.22 -11.86 -24.88
C GLU A 70 1.85 -11.20 -24.72
N GLY A 71 1.69 -9.99 -25.26
CA GLY A 71 0.46 -9.20 -25.20
C GLY A 71 0.22 -8.43 -23.90
N TYR A 72 1.08 -8.56 -22.88
CA TYR A 72 0.96 -7.80 -21.63
C TYR A 72 1.83 -6.55 -21.63
N VAL A 73 1.23 -5.42 -21.29
CA VAL A 73 1.93 -4.14 -21.11
C VAL A 73 1.70 -3.56 -19.72
N ASN A 74 2.68 -2.79 -19.23
CA ASN A 74 2.59 -2.08 -17.96
C ASN A 74 1.72 -0.81 -18.12
N GLY A 75 1.58 -0.04 -17.04
CA GLY A 75 0.81 1.21 -17.05
C GLY A 75 1.34 2.30 -18.01
N GLU A 76 2.57 2.15 -18.52
CA GLU A 76 3.25 3.06 -19.45
C GLU A 76 3.24 2.52 -20.90
N GLY A 77 2.70 1.31 -21.13
CA GLY A 77 2.64 0.67 -22.45
C GLY A 77 3.87 -0.17 -22.82
N HIS A 78 4.81 -0.38 -21.90
CA HIS A 78 5.99 -1.23 -22.13
C HIS A 78 5.71 -2.71 -21.84
N PRO A 79 6.38 -3.66 -22.53
CA PRO A 79 6.24 -5.10 -22.26
C PRO A 79 6.41 -5.42 -20.77
N PHE A 80 5.44 -6.13 -20.20
CA PHE A 80 5.36 -6.36 -18.77
C PHE A 80 5.87 -7.74 -18.35
N ARG A 81 6.71 -7.76 -17.32
CA ARG A 81 7.30 -8.95 -16.68
C ARG A 81 6.89 -8.97 -15.22
N GLY A 82 5.87 -9.74 -14.86
CA GLY A 82 5.42 -9.81 -13.48
C GLY A 82 3.97 -10.23 -13.33
N SER A 83 3.38 -9.93 -12.18
CA SER A 83 1.97 -10.15 -11.90
C SER A 83 1.14 -8.89 -12.08
N LEU A 84 -0.08 -9.06 -12.57
CA LEU A 84 -1.12 -8.04 -12.61
C LEU A 84 -2.26 -8.48 -11.71
N THR A 85 -2.60 -7.66 -10.73
CA THR A 85 -3.71 -7.90 -9.80
C THR A 85 -4.61 -6.67 -9.73
N VAL A 86 -5.92 -6.89 -9.69
CA VAL A 86 -6.90 -5.84 -9.39
C VAL A 86 -7.38 -6.04 -7.96
N LEU A 87 -7.39 -4.97 -7.18
CA LEU A 87 -7.79 -4.96 -5.77
C LEU A 87 -8.96 -4.01 -5.59
N ALA A 88 -9.96 -4.40 -4.81
CA ALA A 88 -11.09 -3.54 -4.44
C ALA A 88 -11.03 -3.24 -2.95
N TYR A 89 -11.20 -1.97 -2.59
CA TYR A 89 -11.16 -1.48 -1.21
C TYR A 89 -12.44 -0.72 -0.85
N GLU A 90 -12.72 -0.66 0.45
CA GLU A 90 -13.67 0.25 1.10
C GLU A 90 -12.95 0.92 2.26
N GLY A 91 -12.69 2.23 2.15
CA GLY A 91 -11.75 2.92 3.03
C GLY A 91 -10.43 2.15 3.10
N GLY A 92 -9.95 1.88 4.31
CA GLY A 92 -8.73 1.09 4.54
C GLY A 92 -8.86 -0.43 4.34
N ARG A 93 -10.06 -0.97 4.07
CA ARG A 93 -10.32 -2.42 4.09
C ARG A 93 -10.35 -3.03 2.69
N LEU A 94 -9.59 -4.12 2.48
CA LEU A 94 -9.69 -4.92 1.26
C LEU A 94 -11.03 -5.66 1.20
N LEU A 95 -11.77 -5.46 0.11
CA LEU A 95 -13.01 -6.18 -0.18
C LEU A 95 -12.78 -7.41 -1.04
N SER A 96 -11.92 -7.32 -2.05
CA SER A 96 -11.68 -8.39 -3.02
C SER A 96 -10.33 -8.24 -3.71
N LEU A 97 -9.78 -9.37 -4.15
CA LEU A 97 -8.53 -9.47 -4.89
C LEU A 97 -8.76 -10.36 -6.12
N PHE A 98 -8.33 -9.88 -7.28
CA PHE A 98 -8.49 -10.55 -8.56
C PHE A 98 -7.12 -10.69 -9.24
N PRO A 99 -6.48 -11.87 -9.20
CA PRO A 99 -5.26 -12.08 -9.96
C PRO A 99 -5.61 -12.19 -11.45
N ILE A 100 -4.98 -11.37 -12.28
CA ILE A 100 -5.18 -11.38 -13.73
C ILE A 100 -4.05 -12.16 -14.40
N GLN A 101 -2.81 -11.80 -14.05
CA GLN A 101 -1.58 -12.40 -14.52
C GLN A 101 -0.72 -12.79 -13.31
N GLU A 102 -0.27 -14.04 -13.25
CA GLU A 102 0.57 -14.55 -12.15
C GLU A 102 2.05 -14.19 -12.33
N ALA A 103 2.79 -14.14 -11.22
CA ALA A 103 4.23 -13.97 -11.29
C ALA A 103 4.90 -15.31 -11.65
N GLY A 104 5.66 -15.34 -12.75
CA GLY A 104 6.49 -16.49 -13.14
C GLY A 104 5.97 -17.28 -14.34
N THR A 105 4.71 -17.72 -14.33
CA THR A 105 4.08 -18.36 -15.51
C THR A 105 3.12 -17.39 -16.18
N CYS A 106 3.32 -17.17 -17.48
CA CYS A 106 2.42 -16.34 -18.27
C CYS A 106 1.03 -16.99 -18.34
N THR A 107 0.02 -16.27 -17.84
CA THR A 107 -1.38 -16.63 -18.01
C THR A 107 -1.73 -16.42 -19.49
N PRO A 108 -2.31 -17.42 -20.19
CA PRO A 108 -2.74 -17.25 -21.57
C PRO A 108 -3.69 -16.05 -21.73
N LEU A 109 -3.57 -15.29 -22.82
CA LEU A 109 -4.34 -14.05 -23.02
C LEU A 109 -5.86 -14.26 -22.93
N THR A 110 -6.36 -15.37 -23.45
CA THR A 110 -7.80 -15.74 -23.36
C THR A 110 -8.24 -15.87 -21.89
N GLN A 111 -7.46 -16.59 -21.08
CA GLN A 111 -7.75 -16.77 -19.65
C GLN A 111 -7.61 -15.46 -18.87
N ALA A 112 -6.61 -14.63 -19.16
CA ALA A 112 -6.48 -13.34 -18.50
C ALA A 112 -7.60 -12.36 -18.88
N GLN A 113 -8.07 -12.41 -20.12
CA GLN A 113 -9.23 -11.63 -20.54
C GLN A 113 -10.51 -12.09 -19.81
N GLU A 114 -10.71 -13.39 -19.64
CA GLU A 114 -11.81 -13.92 -18.82
C GLU A 114 -11.73 -13.46 -17.36
N ARG A 115 -10.55 -13.55 -16.75
CA ARG A 115 -10.30 -13.07 -15.38
C ARG A 115 -10.55 -11.58 -15.25
N LEU A 116 -10.11 -10.79 -16.23
CA LEU A 116 -10.33 -9.35 -16.26
C LEU A 116 -11.82 -9.02 -16.38
N ASN A 117 -12.53 -9.68 -17.30
CA ASN A 117 -13.97 -9.49 -17.47
C ASN A 117 -14.74 -9.85 -16.19
N ALA A 118 -14.36 -10.94 -15.50
CA ALA A 118 -14.93 -11.32 -14.22
C ALA A 118 -14.64 -10.29 -13.11
N ALA A 119 -13.40 -9.79 -13.06
CA ALA A 119 -13.02 -8.74 -12.12
C ALA A 119 -13.83 -7.45 -12.36
N LEU A 120 -13.98 -7.01 -13.61
CA LEU A 120 -14.77 -5.83 -13.97
C LEU A 120 -16.24 -5.96 -13.58
N LYS A 121 -16.87 -7.10 -13.88
CA LYS A 121 -18.25 -7.39 -13.44
C LYS A 121 -18.38 -7.36 -11.91
N ARG A 122 -17.37 -7.87 -11.20
CA ARG A 122 -17.39 -7.86 -9.73
C ARG A 122 -17.20 -6.45 -9.18
N LEU A 123 -16.35 -5.62 -9.78
CA LEU A 123 -16.20 -4.21 -9.41
C LEU A 123 -17.50 -3.43 -9.62
N GLU A 124 -18.18 -3.63 -10.74
CA GLU A 124 -19.49 -3.04 -11.02
C GLU A 124 -20.53 -3.47 -9.97
N ALA A 125 -20.57 -4.76 -9.61
CA ALA A 125 -21.43 -5.26 -8.53
C ALA A 125 -21.08 -4.67 -7.14
N LEU A 126 -19.82 -4.27 -6.93
CA LEU A 126 -19.39 -3.52 -5.76
C LEU A 126 -19.67 -2.01 -5.88
N GLY A 127 -20.35 -1.57 -6.93
CA GLY A 127 -20.67 -0.16 -7.19
C GLY A 127 -19.46 0.69 -7.56
N ILE A 128 -18.34 0.07 -7.96
CA ILE A 128 -17.13 0.76 -8.39
C ILE A 128 -17.20 0.93 -9.90
N GLN A 129 -17.25 2.17 -10.37
CA GLN A 129 -17.21 2.51 -11.77
C GLN A 129 -15.76 2.73 -12.21
N MET A 130 -15.40 2.08 -13.32
CA MET A 130 -14.10 2.27 -13.95
C MET A 130 -14.04 3.64 -14.60
N GLY A 131 -12.91 4.33 -14.49
CA GLY A 131 -12.70 5.65 -15.05
C GLY A 131 -11.26 5.88 -15.46
N ALA A 132 -10.95 7.13 -15.78
CA ALA A 132 -9.55 7.54 -15.93
C ALA A 132 -8.79 7.27 -14.62
N PRO A 133 -7.50 6.88 -14.68
CA PRO A 133 -6.68 6.74 -13.50
C PRO A 133 -6.72 8.01 -12.63
N ALA A 134 -6.79 7.82 -11.32
CA ALA A 134 -6.74 8.91 -10.36
C ALA A 134 -5.46 9.74 -10.53
N LYS A 135 -5.56 11.04 -10.21
CA LYS A 135 -4.38 11.91 -10.22
C LYS A 135 -3.39 11.43 -9.17
N GLU A 136 -2.23 10.97 -9.63
CA GLU A 136 -1.12 10.61 -8.76
C GLU A 136 -0.39 11.89 -8.33
N LEU A 137 -0.20 12.04 -7.03
CA LEU A 137 0.60 13.10 -6.43
C LEU A 137 1.86 12.45 -5.86
N LEU A 138 3.00 12.79 -6.46
CA LEU A 138 4.30 12.26 -6.09
C LEU A 138 4.86 13.05 -4.92
N PHE A 139 5.18 12.37 -3.83
CA PHE A 139 5.82 12.99 -2.69
C PHE A 139 7.34 12.94 -2.89
N SER A 140 8.00 14.10 -2.95
CA SER A 140 9.46 14.17 -2.91
C SER A 140 9.91 14.48 -1.48
N PRO A 141 10.79 13.66 -0.87
CA PRO A 141 11.36 13.95 0.45
C PRO A 141 12.10 15.30 0.50
N GLU A 142 12.58 15.80 -0.64
CA GLU A 142 13.39 17.02 -0.73
C GLU A 142 12.57 18.30 -0.50
N THR A 143 11.26 18.29 -0.77
CA THR A 143 10.42 19.49 -0.70
C THR A 143 9.73 19.67 0.65
N GLY A 144 9.88 18.72 1.59
CA GLY A 144 9.28 18.76 2.94
C GLY A 144 7.74 18.68 2.98
N GLY A 145 7.08 18.95 1.86
CA GLY A 145 5.65 18.84 1.66
C GLY A 145 5.26 18.85 0.19
N LEU A 146 4.01 18.50 -0.06
CA LEU A 146 3.37 18.41 -1.37
C LEU A 146 2.18 19.36 -1.42
N ARG A 147 2.25 20.36 -2.28
CA ARG A 147 1.15 21.31 -2.49
C ARG A 147 0.08 20.70 -3.40
N VAL A 148 -1.16 20.74 -2.94
CA VAL A 148 -2.34 20.23 -3.66
C VAL A 148 -3.18 21.41 -4.12
N GLU A 149 -3.41 21.50 -5.43
CA GLU A 149 -4.12 22.61 -6.08
C GLU A 149 -5.54 22.23 -6.54
N ASP A 150 -5.92 20.95 -6.45
CA ASP A 150 -7.21 20.45 -6.91
C ASP A 150 -8.11 20.00 -5.77
N GLY A 151 -9.41 20.03 -6.01
CA GLY A 151 -10.44 19.58 -5.08
C GLY A 151 -11.04 20.71 -4.24
N PRO A 152 -12.10 20.39 -3.47
CA PRO A 152 -12.96 21.39 -2.84
C PRO A 152 -12.27 22.20 -1.73
N GLN A 153 -11.14 21.72 -1.22
CA GLN A 153 -10.43 22.34 -0.10
C GLN A 153 -9.04 22.85 -0.50
N ALA A 154 -8.70 22.82 -1.79
CA ALA A 154 -7.48 23.43 -2.30
C ALA A 154 -7.48 24.98 -2.18
N PRO A 155 -6.30 25.63 -2.10
CA PRO A 155 -4.99 24.99 -1.97
C PRO A 155 -4.69 24.55 -0.53
N TYR A 156 -3.94 23.45 -0.38
CA TYR A 156 -3.37 23.00 0.89
C TYR A 156 -2.05 22.27 0.66
N THR A 157 -1.23 22.14 1.71
CA THR A 157 0.02 21.38 1.65
C THR A 157 -0.10 20.12 2.49
N LEU A 158 0.31 18.98 1.96
CA LEU A 158 0.51 17.74 2.69
C LEU A 158 1.96 17.66 3.17
N GLU A 159 2.16 17.44 4.46
CA GLU A 159 3.48 17.22 5.04
C GLU A 159 3.55 15.81 5.61
N TYR A 160 4.64 15.12 5.35
CA TYR A 160 4.86 13.77 5.83
C TYR A 160 6.13 13.71 6.66
N ALA A 161 6.02 13.14 7.86
CA ALA A 161 7.12 13.00 8.80
C ALA A 161 7.25 11.56 9.28
N GLU A 162 8.50 11.14 9.47
CA GLU A 162 8.86 9.81 9.96
C GLU A 162 9.81 9.92 11.13
N ARG A 163 9.60 9.09 12.14
CA ARG A 163 10.48 8.99 13.30
C ARG A 163 10.71 7.55 13.70
N LEU A 164 11.97 7.14 13.76
CA LEU A 164 12.37 5.86 14.33
C LEU A 164 12.54 6.01 15.84
N VAL A 165 11.82 5.19 16.59
CA VAL A 165 11.89 5.10 18.05
C VAL A 165 12.50 3.74 18.42
N PRO A 166 13.81 3.67 18.65
CA PRO A 166 14.48 2.41 18.97
C PRO A 166 14.07 1.90 20.36
N GLN A 167 13.93 0.58 20.48
CA GLN A 167 13.82 -0.11 21.76
C GLN A 167 15.19 -0.63 22.20
N PRO A 168 15.47 -0.70 23.51
CA PRO A 168 16.73 -1.23 23.99
C PRO A 168 16.93 -2.69 23.52
N PRO A 169 18.12 -3.04 23.03
CA PRO A 169 18.38 -4.37 22.52
C PRO A 169 18.25 -5.41 23.65
N LYS A 170 17.66 -6.57 23.36
CA LYS A 170 17.69 -7.70 24.29
C LYS A 170 19.12 -8.29 24.29
N PRO A 171 19.73 -8.50 25.47
CA PRO A 171 21.03 -9.16 25.53
C PRO A 171 20.91 -10.55 24.90
N LYS A 172 21.84 -10.89 24.00
CA LYS A 172 21.94 -12.12 23.17
C LYS A 172 21.31 -12.12 21.77
N GLN A 173 20.72 -11.03 21.29
CA GLN A 173 20.27 -10.93 19.90
C GLN A 173 20.91 -9.71 19.22
N SER A 174 21.54 -9.90 18.05
CA SER A 174 21.98 -8.82 17.14
C SER A 174 20.82 -8.11 16.43
N LEU A 175 19.60 -8.28 16.95
CA LEU A 175 18.35 -7.71 16.47
C LEU A 175 18.10 -6.38 17.18
N GLN A 176 18.11 -5.29 16.43
CA GLN A 176 17.52 -4.03 16.85
C GLN A 176 16.02 -4.07 16.58
N ARG A 177 15.25 -3.57 17.53
CA ARG A 177 13.79 -3.47 17.44
C ARG A 177 13.38 -2.05 17.75
N GLY A 178 12.21 -1.66 17.30
CA GLY A 178 11.67 -0.35 17.62
C GLY A 178 10.29 -0.14 17.02
N VAL A 179 9.90 1.11 17.00
CA VAL A 179 8.65 1.57 16.38
C VAL A 179 9.00 2.64 15.37
N LEU A 180 8.47 2.51 14.16
CA LEU A 180 8.41 3.62 13.22
C LEU A 180 7.10 4.35 13.45
N GLU A 181 7.21 5.64 13.71
CA GLU A 181 6.08 6.55 13.73
C GLU A 181 6.02 7.29 12.39
N GLN A 182 4.86 7.24 11.75
CA GLN A 182 4.58 7.92 10.50
C GLN A 182 3.44 8.90 10.73
N GLU A 183 3.58 10.11 10.23
CA GLU A 183 2.63 11.20 10.39
C GLU A 183 2.38 11.88 9.04
N LEU A 184 1.11 11.95 8.63
CA LEU A 184 0.68 12.86 7.57
C LEU A 184 -0.08 14.01 8.20
N SER A 185 0.29 15.23 7.82
CA SER A 185 -0.36 16.47 8.24
C SER A 185 -0.83 17.26 7.03
N VAL A 186 -1.92 18.01 7.21
CA VAL A 186 -2.38 19.04 6.27
C VAL A 186 -2.04 20.40 6.85
N LEU A 187 -1.37 21.23 6.06
CA LEU A 187 -1.14 22.65 6.32
C LEU A 187 -2.08 23.47 5.45
N LYS A 188 -3.01 24.19 6.08
CA LYS A 188 -3.97 25.08 5.41
C LYS A 188 -4.17 26.35 6.23
N GLY A 189 -4.07 27.53 5.59
CA GLY A 189 -4.21 28.82 6.27
C GLY A 189 -3.23 29.03 7.44
N GLY A 190 -2.02 28.45 7.36
CA GLY A 190 -1.02 28.49 8.44
C GLY A 190 -1.27 27.49 9.59
N THR A 191 -2.37 26.74 9.56
CA THR A 191 -2.69 25.73 10.58
C THR A 191 -2.27 24.35 10.11
N ARG A 192 -1.40 23.70 10.90
CA ARG A 192 -0.96 22.31 10.68
C ARG A 192 -1.83 21.35 11.48
N THR A 193 -2.56 20.48 10.79
CA THR A 193 -3.44 19.47 11.40
C THR A 193 -2.97 18.08 11.04
N LYS A 194 -2.79 17.21 12.05
CA LYS A 194 -2.46 15.81 11.85
C LYS A 194 -3.68 15.05 11.34
N VAL A 195 -3.55 14.34 10.22
CA VAL A 195 -4.67 13.63 9.55
C VAL A 195 -4.47 12.12 9.49
N LEU A 196 -3.23 11.66 9.56
CA LEU A 196 -2.89 10.25 9.67
C LEU A 196 -1.73 10.09 10.66
N SER A 197 -1.85 9.11 11.55
CA SER A 197 -0.75 8.71 12.43
C SER A 197 -0.70 7.19 12.51
N ARG A 198 0.47 6.62 12.24
CA ARG A 198 0.68 5.18 12.27
C ARG A 198 1.93 4.86 13.09
N ARG A 199 1.84 3.78 13.85
CA ARG A 199 2.96 3.18 14.58
C ARG A 199 3.13 1.76 14.10
N THR A 200 4.24 1.49 13.42
CA THR A 200 4.52 0.15 12.89
C THR A 200 5.77 -0.38 13.60
N PRO A 201 5.68 -1.54 14.28
CA PRO A 201 6.84 -2.16 14.89
C PRO A 201 7.83 -2.59 13.81
N TYR A 202 9.11 -2.48 14.11
CA TYR A 202 10.19 -2.94 13.22
C TYR A 202 11.20 -3.79 13.97
N GLU A 203 11.83 -4.70 13.24
CA GLU A 203 12.93 -5.53 13.70
C GLU A 203 13.97 -5.64 12.58
N TYR A 204 15.25 -5.42 12.87
CA TYR A 204 16.35 -5.60 11.91
C TYR A 204 17.60 -6.15 12.58
N THR A 205 18.43 -6.88 11.85
CA THR A 205 19.72 -7.37 12.36
C THR A 205 20.83 -6.42 11.90
N THR A 206 21.77 -6.08 12.78
CA THR A 206 22.93 -5.26 12.38
C THR A 206 23.88 -5.99 11.42
N ALA A 207 23.83 -7.32 11.41
CA ALA A 207 24.64 -8.18 10.54
C ALA A 207 24.09 -8.29 9.10
N ALA A 208 22.78 -8.16 8.90
CA ALA A 208 22.19 -7.99 7.57
C ALA A 208 22.02 -6.48 7.35
N ALA A 209 23.09 -5.80 6.96
CA ALA A 209 23.08 -4.35 6.70
C ALA A 209 21.99 -4.02 5.67
N GLY A 210 20.79 -3.68 6.16
CA GLY A 210 19.60 -3.66 5.35
C GLY A 210 18.47 -2.85 5.93
N TYR A 211 18.21 -1.72 5.29
CA TYR A 211 17.36 -0.67 5.80
C TYR A 211 15.89 -1.05 5.69
N TRP A 212 15.21 -1.11 6.84
CA TRP A 212 13.76 -1.08 6.92
C TRP A 212 13.31 0.38 6.99
N ARG A 213 12.78 0.91 5.88
CA ARG A 213 12.17 2.24 5.86
C ARG A 213 10.84 2.19 5.10
N PRO A 214 9.71 1.93 5.80
CA PRO A 214 8.39 2.33 5.35
C PRO A 214 8.41 3.81 5.07
N GLY A 215 8.26 4.18 3.80
CA GLY A 215 8.15 5.53 3.28
C GLY A 215 6.71 5.84 2.87
N LEU A 216 6.29 7.10 2.90
CA LEU A 216 5.23 7.54 1.96
C LEU A 216 5.77 7.35 0.54
N ASP A 217 5.00 6.69 -0.33
CA ASP A 217 5.42 6.42 -1.72
C ASP A 217 4.63 7.30 -2.69
N ARG A 218 3.30 7.23 -2.60
CA ARG A 218 2.41 7.93 -3.54
C ARG A 218 1.05 8.21 -2.91
N LEU A 219 0.42 9.25 -3.43
CA LEU A 219 -0.92 9.67 -3.03
C LEU A 219 -1.80 9.68 -4.28
N PHE A 220 -3.04 9.23 -4.16
CA PHE A 220 -4.01 9.33 -5.26
C PHE A 220 -5.20 10.15 -4.84
N LEU A 221 -5.50 11.19 -5.62
CA LEU A 221 -6.63 12.05 -5.42
C LEU A 221 -7.83 11.54 -6.23
N SER A 222 -8.98 11.39 -5.60
CA SER A 222 -10.23 11.00 -6.28
C SER A 222 -10.64 12.03 -7.34
N PRO A 223 -11.50 11.66 -8.31
CA PRO A 223 -11.93 12.57 -9.37
C PRO A 223 -12.57 13.86 -8.84
N SER A 224 -13.33 13.81 -7.73
CA SER A 224 -13.88 15.03 -7.12
C SER A 224 -12.90 15.79 -6.23
N GLY A 225 -11.72 15.23 -5.95
CA GLY A 225 -10.75 15.78 -5.01
C GLY A 225 -11.12 15.63 -3.53
N LYS A 226 -12.19 14.90 -3.21
CA LYS A 226 -12.66 14.74 -1.82
C LYS A 226 -11.93 13.66 -1.05
N THR A 227 -11.44 12.64 -1.74
CA THR A 227 -10.83 11.46 -1.13
C THR A 227 -9.38 11.32 -1.57
N LEU A 228 -8.52 10.99 -0.61
CA LEU A 228 -7.09 10.81 -0.78
C LEU A 228 -6.70 9.39 -0.35
N VAL A 229 -6.15 8.60 -1.26
CA VAL A 229 -5.60 7.28 -0.97
C VAL A 229 -4.11 7.43 -0.74
N VAL A 230 -3.65 7.08 0.46
CA VAL A 230 -2.26 7.24 0.91
C VAL A 230 -1.58 5.88 0.83
N MET A 231 -0.61 5.74 -0.08
CA MET A 231 0.18 4.52 -0.24
C MET A 231 1.60 4.73 0.25
N GLY A 232 2.12 3.71 0.93
CA GLY A 232 3.48 3.66 1.42
C GLY A 232 4.26 2.53 0.78
N ALA A 233 5.58 2.60 0.87
CA ALA A 233 6.47 1.55 0.44
C ALA A 233 7.36 1.10 1.59
N GLU A 234 7.33 -0.19 1.90
CA GLU A 234 8.26 -0.82 2.82
C GLU A 234 9.39 -1.46 2.05
N ARG A 235 10.63 -1.04 2.37
CA ARG A 235 11.84 -1.68 1.86
C ARG A 235 12.34 -2.71 2.87
N VAL A 236 12.61 -3.93 2.41
CA VAL A 236 13.13 -5.06 3.20
C VAL A 236 14.32 -5.66 2.47
N GLY A 237 15.55 -5.40 2.93
CA GLY A 237 16.73 -6.09 2.40
C GLY A 237 18.02 -5.33 2.61
N ASN A 238 19.15 -5.89 2.16
CA ASN A 238 20.50 -5.43 2.45
C ASN A 238 21.01 -4.35 1.47
N LEU A 239 22.18 -3.76 1.77
CA LEU A 239 22.89 -2.78 0.93
C LEU A 239 23.13 -3.27 -0.51
N SER A 240 23.08 -4.59 -0.75
CA SER A 240 23.26 -5.23 -2.06
C SER A 240 21.95 -5.66 -2.74
N GLY A 241 20.79 -5.43 -2.13
CA GLY A 241 19.49 -5.77 -2.71
C GLY A 241 18.37 -5.87 -1.67
N GLY A 242 17.20 -5.32 -2.00
CA GLY A 242 16.03 -5.41 -1.13
C GLY A 242 14.70 -5.46 -1.87
N ARG A 243 13.70 -5.98 -1.18
CA ARG A 243 12.30 -6.07 -1.61
C ARG A 243 11.60 -4.77 -1.24
N LYS A 244 11.07 -4.06 -2.21
CA LYS A 244 10.05 -3.03 -1.97
C LYS A 244 8.70 -3.75 -1.92
N SER A 245 7.85 -3.39 -0.96
CA SER A 245 6.48 -3.86 -0.84
C SER A 245 5.58 -2.65 -0.67
N LEU A 246 4.52 -2.55 -1.45
CA LEU A 246 3.57 -1.45 -1.33
C LEU A 246 2.58 -1.75 -0.20
N ARG A 247 2.10 -0.71 0.47
CA ARG A 247 1.04 -0.81 1.49
C ARG A 247 0.06 0.34 1.38
N LEU A 248 -1.19 0.08 1.74
CA LEU A 248 -2.17 1.13 2.01
C LEU A 248 -1.91 1.68 3.41
N LEU A 249 -1.52 2.96 3.50
CA LEU A 249 -1.29 3.64 4.77
C LEU A 249 -2.60 4.19 5.36
N GLY A 250 -3.50 4.65 4.49
CA GLY A 250 -4.82 5.13 4.88
C GLY A 250 -5.62 5.67 3.71
N VAL A 251 -6.90 5.87 3.93
CA VAL A 251 -7.81 6.58 3.01
C VAL A 251 -8.42 7.72 3.79
N LEU A 252 -8.28 8.93 3.27
CA LEU A 252 -8.71 10.15 3.93
C LEU A 252 -9.80 10.83 3.12
N VAL A 253 -10.82 11.39 3.77
CA VAL A 253 -11.92 12.09 3.13
C VAL A 253 -12.15 13.45 3.78
N TRP A 254 -12.49 14.45 2.98
CA TRP A 254 -12.90 15.76 3.50
C TRP A 254 -14.30 15.67 4.11
N SER A 255 -14.38 15.98 5.41
CA SER A 255 -15.62 16.15 6.16
C SER A 255 -15.70 17.61 6.63
N GLY A 256 -16.33 18.45 5.81
CA GLY A 256 -16.26 19.91 5.99
C GLY A 256 -14.84 20.42 5.70
N GLU A 257 -14.26 21.18 6.62
CA GLU A 257 -12.91 21.73 6.50
C GLU A 257 -11.81 20.83 7.09
N GLN A 258 -12.15 19.58 7.45
CA GLN A 258 -11.21 18.64 8.04
C GLN A 258 -11.05 17.38 7.19
N LEU A 259 -9.81 17.00 6.94
CA LEU A 259 -9.45 15.75 6.28
C LEU A 259 -9.33 14.65 7.36
N LYS A 260 -10.11 13.57 7.26
CA LYS A 260 -10.21 12.52 8.28
C LYS A 260 -10.08 11.13 7.66
N PRO A 261 -9.57 10.13 8.40
CA PRO A 261 -9.62 8.74 7.96
C PRO A 261 -11.04 8.26 7.69
N LEU A 262 -11.20 7.50 6.61
CA LEU A 262 -12.43 6.78 6.24
C LEU A 262 -12.44 5.36 6.80
#